data_AF-T2G979-F1
#
_entry.id   AF-T2G979-F1
#
_cell.length_a   1.000
_cell.length_b   1.000
_cell.length_c   1.000
_cell.angle_alpha   90.00
_cell.angle_beta   90.00
_cell.angle_gamma   90.00
#
_symmetry.space_group_name_H-M   'P 1'
#
loop_
_entity.id
_entity.type
_entity.pdbx_description
1 polymer ?
#
loop_
_entity_poly.entity_id
_entity_poly.type
_entity_poly.pdbx_seq_one_letter_code
_entity_poly.pdbx_strand_id
1 'polypeptide(L)'
;MAGELAKRINELEETTSPAGTDSLAVDTSTGTRRATVNTLRNLATAVPPMNGVAAVGASLKAAREDHIHPTDTSRMPATHPASAITGLGDATPAAVAETGVIGTSTKPARQDHVHPVPAWIARRLTGHVTVSLNASMSAAQIQATVDAQPKNLNGYSLTFQLENGLYPMASKLSFLGFYAGSLRLQGNPANTSLAADKLAALQFAALGSEGILMGYGGAEYVVRYLKIIMGDANNAVYFLNLLCAHFVAMSTVIPGTAGAGVQASAAAAVNVSNSYFAGGGYGIASLNCSSMMSLGNASDPANLPQYGLRVAAGNIYKGGAQPAGVWAESVNTGGQIWS
;
A
#
# COMPACT_ATOMS: atom_id res chain seq x y z
N MET A 1 105.06 18.24 38.91
CA MET A 1 103.57 18.16 38.87
C MET A 1 102.91 19.53 38.67
N ALA A 2 103.51 20.47 37.92
CA ALA A 2 102.87 21.77 37.62
C ALA A 2 102.45 21.92 36.15
N GLY A 3 102.95 21.06 35.25
CA GLY A 3 102.68 21.14 33.80
C GLY A 3 101.41 20.43 33.33
N GLU A 4 100.82 19.55 34.14
CA GLU A 4 99.66 18.74 33.75
C GLU A 4 98.32 19.35 34.20
N LEU A 5 98.34 20.25 35.18
CA LEU A 5 97.17 21.03 35.59
C LEU A 5 96.84 22.14 34.60
N ALA A 6 97.85 22.79 34.00
CA ALA A 6 97.65 23.88 33.04
C ALA A 6 97.03 23.39 31.72
N LYS A 7 97.34 22.15 31.30
CA LYS A 7 96.78 21.57 30.07
C LYS A 7 95.30 21.20 30.21
N ARG A 8 94.86 20.81 31.42
CA ARG A 8 93.45 20.51 31.72
C ARG A 8 92.56 21.74 31.90
N ILE A 9 93.14 22.93 32.07
CA ILE A 9 92.39 24.19 32.18
C ILE A 9 92.06 24.74 30.79
N ASN A 10 92.95 24.59 29.80
CA ASN A 10 92.71 25.09 28.43
C ASN A 10 91.82 24.20 27.56
N GLU A 11 91.49 22.97 27.97
CA GLU A 11 90.61 22.07 27.21
C GLU A 11 89.13 22.13 27.66
N LEU A 12 88.79 23.00 28.62
CA LEU A 12 87.41 23.22 29.08
C LEU A 12 86.79 24.54 28.59
N GLU A 13 87.52 25.37 27.84
CA GLU A 13 87.00 26.54 27.15
C GLU A 13 86.62 26.26 25.70
N GLU A 14 85.81 25.22 25.45
CA GLU A 14 84.96 25.23 24.28
C GLU A 14 83.72 24.37 24.55
N THR A 15 82.61 25.03 24.85
CA THR A 15 81.34 24.91 24.11
C THR A 15 80.23 25.55 24.93
N THR A 16 79.49 26.43 24.26
CA THR A 16 78.30 27.17 24.72
C THR A 16 78.61 28.38 25.62
N SER A 17 78.73 29.55 24.98
CA SER A 17 78.55 30.82 25.69
C SER A 17 77.19 30.85 26.38
N PRO A 18 77.10 31.03 27.70
CA PRO A 18 75.82 31.28 28.36
C PRO A 18 75.34 32.68 27.99
N ALA A 19 74.12 32.76 27.47
CA ALA A 19 73.45 34.02 27.18
C ALA A 19 73.33 34.89 28.44
N GLY A 20 73.98 36.06 28.42
CA GLY A 20 73.71 37.20 29.31
C GLY A 20 73.85 36.94 30.82
N THR A 21 75.08 37.03 31.35
CA THR A 21 75.28 37.13 32.81
C THR A 21 74.99 38.55 33.28
N ASP A 22 73.83 38.76 33.87
CA ASP A 22 73.53 40.01 34.57
C ASP A 22 74.27 39.99 35.92
N SER A 23 75.44 40.61 35.96
CA SER A 23 76.39 40.51 37.07
C SER A 23 76.10 41.60 38.09
N LEU A 24 75.23 41.33 39.06
CA LEU A 24 75.14 42.15 40.28
C LEU A 24 76.34 41.81 41.18
N ALA A 25 77.35 42.67 41.15
CA ALA A 25 78.47 42.61 42.08
C ALA A 25 77.99 43.07 43.47
N VAL A 26 77.85 42.14 44.41
CA VAL A 26 77.68 42.48 45.84
C VAL A 26 79.08 42.59 46.45
N ASP A 27 79.48 43.81 46.77
CA ASP A 27 80.75 44.07 47.43
C ASP A 27 80.63 43.74 48.91
N THR A 28 81.50 42.86 49.39
CA THR A 28 81.63 42.57 50.83
C THR A 28 83.08 42.81 51.22
N SER A 29 83.30 43.30 52.45
CA SER A 29 84.57 43.83 52.95
C SER A 29 85.74 42.84 53.00
N THR A 30 85.61 41.64 52.43
CA THR A 30 86.65 40.63 52.30
C THR A 30 86.79 40.07 50.87
N GLY A 31 86.25 40.75 49.85
CA GLY A 31 86.43 40.44 48.42
C GLY A 31 85.17 39.97 47.68
N THR A 32 85.14 40.20 46.37
CA THR A 32 83.99 39.92 45.47
C THR A 32 83.67 38.44 45.43
N ARG A 33 82.64 37.99 46.15
CA ARG A 33 82.08 36.64 46.02
C ARG A 33 80.98 36.65 44.96
N ARG A 34 81.21 36.00 43.83
CA ARG A 34 80.22 35.81 42.78
C ARG A 34 79.20 34.76 43.25
N ALA A 35 78.11 35.20 43.87
CA ALA A 35 76.98 34.32 44.14
C ALA A 35 76.21 34.14 42.82
N THR A 36 76.34 32.97 42.20
CA THR A 36 75.44 32.59 41.10
C THR A 36 74.06 32.37 41.70
N VAL A 37 73.25 33.43 41.78
CA VAL A 37 71.82 33.28 42.00
C VAL A 37 71.29 32.66 40.71
N ASN A 38 71.02 31.35 40.74
CA ASN A 38 70.31 30.68 39.66
C ASN A 38 68.85 31.16 39.70
N THR A 39 68.63 32.44 39.33
CA THR A 39 67.29 32.99 39.11
C THR A 39 66.66 32.11 38.05
N LEU A 40 65.50 31.54 38.35
CA LEU A 40 64.65 30.67 37.53
C LEU A 40 64.49 31.19 36.08
N ARG A 41 65.50 31.03 35.23
CA ARG A 41 65.51 31.57 33.86
C ARG A 41 65.07 30.57 32.80
N ASN A 42 64.58 29.40 33.20
CA ASN A 42 64.08 28.36 32.29
C ASN A 42 62.57 28.15 32.48
N LEU A 43 61.79 29.23 32.57
CA LEU A 43 60.32 29.14 32.49
C LEU A 43 59.92 28.97 31.03
N ALA A 44 59.10 27.96 30.73
CA ALA A 44 58.52 27.81 29.40
C ALA A 44 57.67 29.05 29.06
N THR A 45 57.99 29.71 27.93
CA THR A 45 57.29 30.89 27.43
C THR A 45 56.46 30.60 26.16
N ALA A 46 56.68 29.45 25.54
CA ALA A 46 55.93 29.00 24.39
C ALA A 46 54.62 28.32 24.80
N VAL A 47 53.62 28.46 23.93
CA VAL A 47 52.36 27.73 24.05
C VAL A 47 52.63 26.24 23.79
N PRO A 48 52.13 25.31 24.62
CA PRO A 48 52.26 23.87 24.39
C PRO A 48 51.71 23.46 23.02
N PRO A 49 52.40 22.59 22.25
CA PRO A 49 51.90 22.10 20.96
C PRO A 49 50.60 21.30 21.15
N MET A 50 49.49 21.79 20.57
CA MET A 50 48.22 21.07 20.46
C MET A 50 47.43 21.56 19.23
N ASN A 51 46.41 20.79 18.80
CA ASN A 51 45.47 21.24 17.79
C ASN A 51 44.50 22.29 18.37
N GLY A 52 44.41 23.46 17.74
CA GLY A 52 43.51 24.55 18.17
C GLY A 52 44.22 25.68 18.92
N VAL A 53 43.46 26.43 19.72
CA VAL A 53 43.98 27.58 20.48
C VAL A 53 44.50 27.09 21.82
N ALA A 54 45.75 27.41 22.12
CA ALA A 54 46.38 27.12 23.41
C ALA A 54 46.98 28.40 24.00
N ALA A 55 47.12 28.43 25.32
CA ALA A 55 47.59 29.59 26.06
C ALA A 55 48.60 29.16 27.14
N VAL A 56 49.59 30.01 27.39
CA VAL A 56 50.52 29.83 28.51
C VAL A 56 49.81 30.16 29.82
N GLY A 57 49.97 29.32 30.85
CA GLY A 57 49.40 29.56 32.18
C GLY A 57 50.10 30.72 32.89
N ALA A 58 49.36 31.49 33.70
CA ALA A 58 49.88 32.68 34.41
C ALA A 58 50.58 32.36 35.76
N SER A 59 50.84 31.08 36.05
CA SER A 59 51.45 30.66 37.32
C SER A 59 52.94 31.00 37.35
N LEU A 60 53.44 31.43 38.51
CA LEU A 60 54.87 31.68 38.75
C LEU A 60 55.69 30.37 38.94
N LYS A 61 55.05 29.20 38.90
CA LYS A 61 55.73 27.89 38.99
C LYS A 61 56.28 27.50 37.62
N ALA A 62 57.51 26.97 37.60
CA ALA A 62 58.17 26.57 36.35
C ALA A 62 57.48 25.37 35.67
N ALA A 63 57.32 25.46 34.35
CA ALA A 63 56.92 24.35 33.46
C ALA A 63 58.07 24.04 32.48
N ARG A 64 58.16 22.79 32.01
CA ARG A 64 59.16 22.37 31.01
C ARG A 64 58.71 22.78 29.60
N GLU A 65 59.66 23.21 28.75
CA GLU A 65 59.39 23.64 27.37
C GLU A 65 58.94 22.51 26.44
N ASP A 66 59.32 21.27 26.74
CA ASP A 66 58.99 20.07 25.96
C ASP A 66 57.66 19.43 26.40
N HIS A 67 56.83 20.14 27.15
CA HIS A 67 55.53 19.63 27.57
C HIS A 67 54.54 19.64 26.39
N ILE A 68 54.07 18.45 25.99
CA ILE A 68 53.11 18.25 24.90
C ILE A 68 51.82 17.67 25.50
N HIS A 69 50.66 18.25 25.15
CA HIS A 69 49.38 17.66 25.51
C HIS A 69 49.04 16.52 24.53
N PRO A 70 48.62 15.34 25.01
CA PRO A 70 48.07 14.31 24.13
C PRO A 70 46.88 14.87 23.35
N THR A 71 46.86 14.67 22.04
CA THR A 71 45.66 14.96 21.23
C THR A 71 44.56 14.00 21.67
N ASP A 72 43.45 14.54 22.19
CA ASP A 72 42.28 13.74 22.55
C ASP A 72 41.59 13.25 21.27
N THR A 73 41.93 12.03 20.84
CA THR A 73 41.32 11.37 19.68
C THR A 73 39.96 10.76 19.99
N SER A 74 39.49 10.80 21.25
CA SER A 74 38.17 10.29 21.65
C SER A 74 37.04 11.29 21.42
N ARG A 75 37.38 12.57 21.16
CA ARG A 75 36.41 13.64 20.91
C ARG A 75 36.35 13.96 19.42
N MET A 76 35.16 13.75 18.86
CA MET A 76 34.83 14.10 17.48
C MET A 76 34.86 15.64 17.31
N PRO A 77 35.64 16.20 16.37
CA PRO A 77 35.64 17.63 16.02
C PRO A 77 34.23 18.26 15.90
N ALA A 78 34.06 19.49 16.38
CA ALA A 78 32.77 20.19 16.27
C ALA A 78 32.33 20.45 14.79
N THR A 79 33.27 20.37 13.85
CA THR A 79 33.05 20.51 12.41
C THR A 79 33.29 19.17 11.70
N HIS A 80 32.44 18.18 11.95
CA HIS A 80 32.42 17.00 11.08
C HIS A 80 31.41 17.19 9.95
N PRO A 81 31.80 16.98 8.68
CA PRO A 81 30.83 16.84 7.61
C PRO A 81 29.99 15.58 7.85
N ALA A 82 28.68 15.69 7.64
CA ALA A 82 27.70 14.63 7.92
C ALA A 82 27.99 13.28 7.22
N SER A 83 28.86 13.28 6.21
CA SER A 83 29.34 12.11 5.48
C SER A 83 30.24 11.16 6.28
N ALA A 84 30.64 11.52 7.51
CA ALA A 84 31.52 10.70 8.36
C ALA A 84 30.78 9.72 9.29
N ILE A 85 29.44 9.73 9.36
CA ILE A 85 28.66 8.86 10.25
C ILE A 85 28.13 7.65 9.46
N THR A 86 28.67 6.46 9.74
CA THR A 86 28.13 5.18 9.28
C THR A 86 27.50 4.42 10.45
N GLY A 87 26.30 3.86 10.28
CA GLY A 87 25.75 2.84 11.19
C GLY A 87 24.66 3.21 12.21
N LEU A 88 23.88 4.29 12.05
CA LEU A 88 22.72 4.51 12.94
C LEU A 88 21.45 3.85 12.39
N GLY A 89 21.22 2.62 12.85
CA GLY A 89 19.94 1.93 12.77
C GLY A 89 19.11 2.08 14.04
N ASP A 90 17.81 1.93 13.84
CA ASP A 90 16.74 1.51 14.75
C ASP A 90 15.83 2.57 15.44
N ALA A 91 14.76 2.87 14.68
CA ALA A 91 13.35 2.85 15.06
C ALA A 91 12.82 3.79 16.16
N THR A 92 12.14 4.86 15.71
CA THR A 92 10.65 4.88 15.61
C THR A 92 10.13 6.20 14.97
N PRO A 93 9.62 6.20 13.73
CA PRO A 93 8.96 7.39 13.15
C PRO A 93 7.44 7.38 13.33
N ALA A 94 6.91 8.55 13.72
CA ALA A 94 5.50 8.87 13.77
C ALA A 94 4.99 9.49 12.46
N ALA A 95 3.77 9.09 12.07
CA ALA A 95 2.81 9.71 11.14
C ALA A 95 3.03 9.61 9.61
N VAL A 96 1.92 9.34 8.91
CA VAL A 96 1.76 8.77 7.56
C VAL A 96 1.04 9.77 6.65
N ALA A 97 1.46 9.97 5.38
CA ALA A 97 0.77 10.83 4.40
C ALA A 97 0.74 10.21 2.98
N GLU A 98 -0.19 10.69 2.12
CA GLU A 98 -0.68 10.02 0.90
C GLU A 98 0.15 10.25 -0.40
N THR A 99 1.04 11.25 -0.45
CA THR A 99 1.96 11.47 -1.58
C THR A 99 3.38 11.76 -1.09
N GLY A 100 4.37 11.04 -1.63
CA GLY A 100 5.78 11.22 -1.31
C GLY A 100 6.34 12.50 -1.93
N VAL A 101 6.44 13.56 -1.13
CA VAL A 101 7.17 14.77 -1.52
C VAL A 101 8.64 14.57 -1.19
N ILE A 102 9.52 14.97 -2.10
CA ILE A 102 10.96 15.03 -1.81
C ILE A 102 11.14 16.15 -0.78
N GLY A 103 11.48 15.75 0.42
CA GLY A 103 11.82 16.66 1.49
C GLY A 103 12.88 17.70 1.10
N THR A 104 12.65 18.97 1.43
CA THR A 104 13.61 20.08 1.25
C THR A 104 14.49 20.31 2.48
N SER A 105 14.39 19.46 3.50
CA SER A 105 15.13 19.58 4.75
C SER A 105 16.63 19.40 4.57
N THR A 106 17.40 20.30 5.19
CA THR A 106 18.87 20.31 5.22
C THR A 106 19.46 19.57 6.42
N LYS A 107 18.66 18.79 7.17
CA LYS A 107 19.11 18.06 8.37
C LYS A 107 19.55 16.62 8.07
N PRO A 108 20.46 16.00 8.87
CA PRO A 108 21.07 14.70 8.60
C PRO A 108 20.16 13.45 8.66
N ALA A 109 18.86 13.63 8.86
CA ALA A 109 17.85 12.62 8.58
C ALA A 109 16.67 13.36 7.96
N ARG A 110 16.20 12.88 6.80
CA ARG A 110 15.08 13.48 6.08
C ARG A 110 13.81 13.33 6.91
N GLN A 111 13.56 14.30 7.79
CA GLN A 111 12.37 14.38 8.67
C GLN A 111 11.05 14.51 7.88
N ASP A 112 11.19 14.70 6.57
CA ASP A 112 10.19 14.91 5.54
C ASP A 112 10.17 13.78 4.50
N HIS A 113 10.99 12.72 4.67
CA HIS A 113 10.93 11.55 3.82
C HIS A 113 9.76 10.66 4.23
N VAL A 114 8.67 10.77 3.47
CA VAL A 114 7.50 9.91 3.60
C VAL A 114 7.72 8.64 2.79
N HIS A 115 7.58 7.46 3.41
CA HIS A 115 7.49 6.21 2.66
C HIS A 115 6.14 6.16 1.94
N PRO A 116 6.10 5.77 0.66
CA PRO A 116 4.83 5.49 -0.01
C PRO A 116 4.04 4.53 0.84
N VAL A 117 2.75 4.82 1.05
CA VAL A 117 1.83 3.86 1.64
C VAL A 117 2.03 2.55 0.89
N PRO A 118 2.40 1.44 1.56
CA PRO A 118 2.59 0.18 0.88
C PRO A 118 1.36 -0.10 0.03
N ALA A 119 1.54 -0.49 -1.24
CA ALA A 119 0.44 -0.56 -2.20
C ALA A 119 -0.77 -1.33 -1.63
N TRP A 120 -0.55 -2.32 -0.77
CA TRP A 120 -1.61 -3.09 -0.10
C TRP A 120 -2.44 -2.32 0.95
N ILE A 121 -1.90 -1.29 1.63
CA ILE A 121 -2.67 -0.38 2.52
C ILE A 121 -3.45 0.65 1.69
N ALA A 122 -2.92 1.10 0.55
CA ALA A 122 -3.63 1.96 -0.41
C ALA A 122 -4.65 1.19 -1.29
N ARG A 123 -4.56 -0.15 -1.36
CA ARG A 123 -5.43 -1.00 -2.20
C ARG A 123 -6.74 -1.39 -1.52
N ARG A 124 -7.22 -0.56 -0.58
CA ARG A 124 -8.54 -0.71 0.02
C ARG A 124 -9.37 0.52 -0.27
N LEU A 125 -10.68 0.33 -0.43
CA LEU A 125 -11.60 1.44 -0.59
C LEU A 125 -11.61 2.30 0.69
N THR A 126 -11.55 3.62 0.54
CA THR A 126 -11.57 4.57 1.67
C THR A 126 -12.93 5.24 1.86
N GLY A 127 -13.86 5.02 0.94
CA GLY A 127 -15.24 5.50 0.99
C GLY A 127 -16.08 4.83 -0.09
N HIS A 128 -17.36 5.18 -0.20
CA HIS A 128 -18.20 4.69 -1.30
C HIS A 128 -17.71 5.26 -2.63
N VAL A 129 -17.53 4.41 -3.64
CA VAL A 129 -17.04 4.80 -4.96
C VAL A 129 -18.04 4.36 -6.02
N THR A 130 -18.28 5.26 -6.98
CA THR A 130 -19.00 4.95 -8.22
C THR A 130 -18.05 5.16 -9.40
N VAL A 131 -17.95 4.13 -10.23
CA VAL A 131 -17.21 4.12 -11.48
C VAL A 131 -18.23 4.12 -12.61
N SER A 132 -18.35 5.23 -13.32
CA SER A 132 -19.24 5.33 -14.48
C SER A 132 -18.63 4.63 -15.69
N LEU A 133 -19.44 3.81 -16.36
CA LEU A 133 -19.10 3.09 -17.58
C LEU A 133 -20.01 3.60 -18.70
N ASN A 134 -19.44 4.04 -19.81
CA ASN A 134 -20.21 4.51 -20.97
C ASN A 134 -20.27 3.46 -22.07
N ALA A 135 -21.29 3.53 -22.93
CA ALA A 135 -21.56 2.52 -23.96
C ALA A 135 -20.50 2.42 -25.07
N SER A 136 -19.56 3.37 -25.17
CA SER A 136 -18.45 3.30 -26.11
C SER A 136 -17.27 2.43 -25.62
N MET A 137 -17.25 2.08 -24.33
CA MET A 137 -16.22 1.21 -23.78
C MET A 137 -16.38 -0.23 -24.30
N SER A 138 -15.30 -0.76 -24.86
CA SER A 138 -15.20 -2.19 -25.17
C SER A 138 -15.21 -3.07 -23.92
N ALA A 139 -15.54 -4.35 -24.07
CA ALA A 139 -15.48 -5.33 -22.98
C ALA A 139 -14.11 -5.36 -22.29
N ALA A 140 -13.02 -5.26 -23.06
CA ALA A 140 -11.66 -5.24 -22.52
C ALA A 140 -11.38 -4.00 -21.67
N GLN A 141 -11.87 -2.83 -22.08
CA GLN A 141 -11.72 -1.59 -21.31
C GLN A 141 -12.54 -1.62 -20.01
N ILE A 142 -13.75 -2.17 -20.06
CA ILE A 142 -14.57 -2.37 -18.86
C ILE A 142 -13.87 -3.34 -17.92
N GLN A 143 -13.38 -4.48 -18.41
CA GLN A 143 -12.66 -5.45 -17.60
C GLN A 143 -11.39 -4.86 -16.98
N ALA A 144 -10.59 -4.12 -17.74
CA ALA A 144 -9.42 -3.42 -17.21
C ALA A 144 -9.79 -2.42 -16.09
N THR A 145 -10.93 -1.74 -16.22
CA THR A 145 -11.44 -0.85 -15.18
C THR A 145 -11.82 -1.62 -13.91
N VAL A 146 -12.42 -2.81 -14.04
CA VAL A 146 -12.73 -3.72 -12.93
C VAL A 146 -11.48 -4.24 -12.25
N ASP A 147 -10.46 -4.58 -13.02
CA ASP A 147 -9.20 -5.14 -12.52
C ASP A 147 -8.35 -4.10 -11.80
N ALA A 148 -8.45 -2.83 -12.21
CA ALA A 148 -7.79 -1.71 -11.55
C ALA A 148 -8.36 -1.38 -10.16
N GLN A 149 -9.59 -1.81 -9.84
CA GLN A 149 -10.20 -1.46 -8.55
C GLN A 149 -9.61 -2.23 -7.36
N PRO A 150 -9.56 -1.61 -6.17
CA PRO A 150 -9.17 -2.28 -4.94
C PRO A 150 -10.14 -3.44 -4.63
N LYS A 151 -9.58 -4.61 -4.33
CA LYS A 151 -10.38 -5.81 -4.04
C LYS A 151 -10.88 -5.83 -2.58
N ASN A 152 -10.17 -5.17 -1.68
CA ASN A 152 -10.64 -4.93 -0.32
C ASN A 152 -11.58 -3.72 -0.30
N LEU A 153 -12.86 -3.94 -0.09
CA LEU A 153 -13.86 -2.88 -0.09
C LEU A 153 -13.98 -2.16 1.26
N ASN A 154 -13.34 -2.66 2.32
CA ASN A 154 -13.22 -2.02 3.65
C ASN A 154 -14.56 -1.54 4.26
N GLY A 155 -15.62 -2.31 4.08
CA GLY A 155 -16.98 -2.03 4.52
C GLY A 155 -17.79 -1.13 3.57
N TYR A 156 -17.16 -0.57 2.54
CA TYR A 156 -17.79 0.36 1.61
C TYR A 156 -18.39 -0.34 0.39
N SER A 157 -19.07 0.45 -0.44
CA SER A 157 -19.63 0.00 -1.72
C SER A 157 -18.81 0.51 -2.90
N LEU A 158 -18.44 -0.40 -3.80
CA LEU A 158 -17.91 -0.09 -5.12
C LEU A 158 -18.98 -0.37 -6.17
N THR A 159 -19.43 0.67 -6.87
CA THR A 159 -20.50 0.59 -7.87
C THR A 159 -19.94 0.85 -9.26
N PHE A 160 -20.07 -0.11 -10.16
CA PHE A 160 -19.92 0.10 -11.60
C PHE A 160 -21.27 0.47 -12.18
N GLN A 161 -21.42 1.73 -12.55
CA GLN A 161 -22.65 2.31 -13.07
C GLN A 161 -22.60 2.35 -14.59
N LEU A 162 -23.42 1.54 -15.26
CA LEU A 162 -23.65 1.67 -16.70
C LEU A 162 -24.57 2.85 -16.95
N GLU A 163 -24.17 3.71 -17.90
CA GLU A 163 -25.05 4.69 -18.51
C GLU A 163 -26.10 4.00 -19.40
N ASN A 164 -27.11 4.77 -19.83
CA ASN A 164 -28.08 4.27 -20.81
C ASN A 164 -27.36 3.96 -22.11
N GLY A 165 -27.66 2.81 -22.70
CA GLY A 165 -27.08 2.38 -23.95
C GLY A 165 -26.97 0.88 -24.08
N LEU A 166 -26.60 0.46 -25.28
CA LEU A 166 -26.28 -0.91 -25.61
C LEU A 166 -24.76 -1.07 -25.64
N TYR A 167 -24.25 -2.05 -24.91
CA TYR A 167 -22.83 -2.33 -24.74
C TYR A 167 -22.51 -3.65 -25.46
N PRO A 168 -21.89 -3.62 -26.65
CA PRO A 168 -21.47 -4.84 -27.34
C PRO A 168 -20.27 -5.47 -26.64
N MET A 169 -20.43 -6.67 -26.12
CA MET A 169 -19.44 -7.39 -25.34
C MET A 169 -18.88 -8.58 -26.14
N ALA A 170 -17.63 -8.45 -26.59
CA ALA A 170 -16.91 -9.53 -27.30
C ALA A 170 -16.35 -10.61 -26.35
N SER A 171 -16.38 -10.37 -25.04
CA SER A 171 -15.90 -11.27 -23.99
C SER A 171 -16.77 -11.15 -22.75
N LYS A 172 -16.69 -12.14 -21.86
CA LYS A 172 -17.35 -12.08 -20.55
C LYS A 172 -16.75 -11.00 -19.65
N LEU A 173 -17.53 -10.56 -18.67
CA LEU A 173 -17.07 -9.70 -17.58
C LEU A 173 -16.87 -10.51 -16.30
N SER A 174 -15.71 -10.37 -15.67
CA SER A 174 -15.32 -11.13 -14.48
C SER A 174 -15.05 -10.21 -13.29
N PHE A 175 -15.86 -10.38 -12.24
CA PHE A 175 -15.76 -9.65 -10.99
C PHE A 175 -15.29 -10.60 -9.89
N LEU A 176 -13.98 -10.78 -9.81
CA LEU A 176 -13.36 -11.81 -8.98
C LEU A 176 -12.62 -11.21 -7.77
N GLY A 177 -12.72 -11.90 -6.63
CA GLY A 177 -11.85 -11.66 -5.48
C GLY A 177 -12.19 -10.44 -4.63
N PHE A 178 -13.34 -9.79 -4.84
CA PHE A 178 -13.76 -8.67 -4.00
C PHE A 178 -14.24 -9.16 -2.62
N TYR A 179 -13.85 -8.46 -1.56
CA TYR A 179 -14.17 -8.85 -0.18
C TYR A 179 -14.38 -7.66 0.75
N ALA A 180 -15.00 -7.93 1.91
CA ALA A 180 -15.25 -6.96 2.97
C ALA A 180 -16.01 -5.71 2.49
N GLY A 181 -17.19 -5.87 1.90
CA GLY A 181 -18.04 -4.76 1.46
C GLY A 181 -19.04 -5.19 0.40
N SER A 182 -19.52 -4.24 -0.41
CA SER A 182 -20.55 -4.49 -1.44
C SER A 182 -20.04 -4.09 -2.83
N LEU A 183 -20.01 -5.05 -3.76
CA LEU A 183 -19.69 -4.82 -5.16
C LEU A 183 -20.98 -4.76 -5.97
N ARG A 184 -21.19 -3.69 -6.73
CA ARG A 184 -22.44 -3.47 -7.47
C ARG A 184 -22.16 -3.26 -8.95
N LEU A 185 -22.81 -4.03 -9.81
CA LEU A 185 -22.95 -3.74 -11.23
C LEU A 185 -24.38 -3.26 -11.45
N GLN A 186 -24.51 -2.02 -11.92
CA GLN A 186 -25.78 -1.33 -11.90
C GLN A 186 -26.06 -0.62 -13.22
N GLY A 187 -27.22 -0.88 -13.83
CA GLY A 187 -27.79 -0.07 -14.90
C GLY A 187 -28.52 1.17 -14.38
N ASN A 188 -29.51 1.68 -15.10
CA ASN A 188 -30.17 2.92 -14.71
C ASN A 188 -30.99 2.76 -13.41
N PRO A 189 -30.70 3.49 -12.32
CA PRO A 189 -31.41 3.37 -11.04
C PRO A 189 -32.89 3.76 -11.10
N ALA A 190 -33.35 4.41 -12.17
CA ALA A 190 -34.78 4.65 -12.40
C ALA A 190 -35.51 3.40 -12.95
N ASN A 191 -34.80 2.39 -13.47
CA ASN A 191 -35.40 1.16 -14.02
C ASN A 191 -35.61 0.07 -12.96
N THR A 192 -36.31 0.42 -11.88
CA THR A 192 -36.61 -0.49 -10.76
C THR A 192 -37.77 -1.45 -11.02
N SER A 193 -38.56 -1.24 -12.08
CA SER A 193 -39.75 -2.05 -12.40
C SER A 193 -39.44 -3.45 -12.91
N LEU A 194 -40.37 -4.39 -12.75
CA LEU A 194 -40.35 -5.68 -13.46
C LEU A 194 -40.66 -5.43 -14.94
N ALA A 195 -39.64 -5.44 -15.80
CA ALA A 195 -39.81 -5.13 -17.21
C ALA A 195 -38.76 -5.84 -18.07
N ALA A 196 -39.18 -6.25 -19.26
CA ALA A 196 -38.32 -6.87 -20.27
C ALA A 196 -37.23 -5.91 -20.78
N ASP A 197 -37.55 -4.63 -20.84
CA ASP A 197 -36.64 -3.60 -21.33
C ASP A 197 -36.03 -2.79 -20.18
N LYS A 198 -34.75 -2.52 -20.34
CA LYS A 198 -33.92 -1.69 -19.45
C LYS A 198 -33.09 -0.77 -20.34
N LEU A 199 -32.84 0.44 -19.87
CA LEU A 199 -32.15 1.45 -20.68
C LEU A 199 -30.65 1.18 -20.80
N ALA A 200 -30.06 0.43 -19.86
CA ALA A 200 -28.69 -0.07 -19.94
C ALA A 200 -28.71 -1.57 -20.28
N ALA A 201 -28.07 -1.97 -21.37
CA ALA A 201 -28.06 -3.33 -21.86
C ALA A 201 -26.65 -3.83 -22.21
N LEU A 202 -26.23 -4.94 -21.62
CA LEU A 202 -25.03 -5.68 -22.01
C LEU A 202 -25.41 -6.74 -23.04
N GLN A 203 -24.82 -6.69 -24.23
CA GLN A 203 -25.06 -7.68 -25.28
C GLN A 203 -23.79 -8.46 -25.57
N PHE A 204 -23.76 -9.71 -25.12
CA PHE A 204 -22.65 -10.61 -25.34
C PHE A 204 -22.74 -11.30 -26.70
N ALA A 205 -21.60 -11.44 -27.38
CA ALA A 205 -21.48 -12.33 -28.54
C ALA A 205 -21.69 -13.80 -28.13
N ALA A 206 -21.61 -14.74 -29.08
CA ALA A 206 -21.55 -16.16 -28.74
C ALA A 206 -20.19 -16.46 -28.10
N LEU A 207 -20.18 -16.68 -26.77
CA LEU A 207 -18.94 -16.79 -25.99
C LEU A 207 -18.56 -18.23 -25.65
N GLY A 208 -19.46 -19.20 -25.77
CA GLY A 208 -19.29 -20.54 -25.20
C GLY A 208 -19.14 -20.56 -23.67
N SER A 209 -19.48 -19.46 -22.98
CA SER A 209 -19.32 -19.27 -21.53
C SER A 209 -20.32 -18.25 -20.99
N GLU A 210 -20.35 -18.06 -19.66
CA GLU A 210 -21.21 -17.07 -19.02
C GLU A 210 -20.91 -15.63 -19.47
N GLY A 211 -21.93 -14.77 -19.51
CA GLY A 211 -21.75 -13.34 -19.82
C GLY A 211 -21.09 -12.59 -18.67
N ILE A 212 -21.56 -12.82 -17.45
CA ILE A 212 -21.02 -12.21 -16.23
C ILE A 212 -20.68 -13.29 -15.21
N LEU A 213 -19.43 -13.30 -14.76
CA LEU A 213 -18.95 -14.13 -13.66
C LEU A 213 -18.68 -13.27 -12.44
N MET A 214 -19.33 -13.59 -11.32
CA MET A 214 -19.09 -12.93 -10.03
C MET A 214 -18.76 -13.98 -8.98
N GLY A 215 -17.62 -13.85 -8.31
CA GLY A 215 -17.23 -14.92 -7.40
C GLY A 215 -15.85 -14.84 -6.77
N TYR A 216 -15.53 -15.92 -6.05
CA TYR A 216 -14.23 -16.15 -5.39
C TYR A 216 -13.84 -15.02 -4.42
N GLY A 217 -14.82 -14.47 -3.70
CA GLY A 217 -14.61 -13.37 -2.77
C GLY A 217 -15.68 -13.30 -1.68
N GLY A 218 -15.39 -12.54 -0.63
CA GLY A 218 -16.25 -12.37 0.55
C GLY A 218 -17.10 -11.10 0.55
N ALA A 219 -17.26 -10.45 -0.61
CA ALA A 219 -18.15 -9.29 -0.74
C ALA A 219 -19.60 -9.74 -0.99
N GLU A 220 -20.53 -8.84 -0.72
CA GLU A 220 -21.87 -8.92 -1.28
C GLU A 220 -21.82 -8.50 -2.75
N TYR A 221 -22.32 -9.35 -3.65
CA TYR A 221 -22.36 -9.06 -5.09
C TYR A 221 -23.77 -8.67 -5.52
N VAL A 222 -23.93 -7.50 -6.14
CA VAL A 222 -25.25 -7.00 -6.55
C VAL A 222 -25.24 -6.70 -8.04
N VAL A 223 -26.19 -7.27 -8.78
CA VAL A 223 -26.46 -6.95 -10.18
C VAL A 223 -27.88 -6.42 -10.28
N ARG A 224 -28.04 -5.18 -10.76
CA ARG A 224 -29.36 -4.54 -10.77
C ARG A 224 -29.62 -3.56 -11.89
N TYR A 225 -30.89 -3.44 -12.28
CA TYR A 225 -31.41 -2.41 -13.19
C TYR A 225 -30.83 -2.41 -14.62
N LEU A 226 -30.32 -3.53 -15.11
CA LEU A 226 -29.82 -3.65 -16.48
C LEU A 226 -30.39 -4.89 -17.20
N LYS A 227 -30.30 -4.87 -18.53
CA LYS A 227 -30.66 -5.98 -19.41
C LYS A 227 -29.39 -6.71 -19.84
N ILE A 228 -29.44 -8.03 -19.88
CA ILE A 228 -28.37 -8.88 -20.41
C ILE A 228 -28.93 -9.68 -21.58
N ILE A 229 -28.23 -9.62 -22.71
CA ILE A 229 -28.57 -10.32 -23.94
C ILE A 229 -27.40 -11.23 -24.27
N MET A 230 -27.64 -12.54 -24.35
CA MET A 230 -26.62 -13.52 -24.71
C MET A 230 -26.66 -13.81 -26.21
N GLY A 231 -25.49 -14.05 -26.82
CA GLY A 231 -25.38 -14.45 -28.23
C GLY A 231 -25.57 -15.95 -28.46
N ASP A 232 -25.34 -16.76 -27.42
CA ASP A 232 -25.55 -18.21 -27.41
C ASP A 232 -26.16 -18.67 -26.08
N ALA A 233 -26.53 -19.94 -26.01
CA ALA A 233 -27.30 -20.54 -24.93
C ALA A 233 -26.45 -20.85 -23.67
N ASN A 234 -25.86 -19.82 -23.07
CA ASN A 234 -25.04 -19.89 -21.85
C ASN A 234 -25.68 -19.14 -20.68
N ASN A 235 -25.00 -19.09 -19.54
CA ASN A 235 -25.50 -18.38 -18.36
C ASN A 235 -25.34 -16.86 -18.52
N ALA A 236 -26.40 -16.09 -18.33
CA ALA A 236 -26.27 -14.63 -18.39
C ALA A 236 -25.50 -14.09 -17.18
N VAL A 237 -25.82 -14.56 -15.98
CA VAL A 237 -25.05 -14.30 -14.76
C VAL A 237 -24.74 -15.59 -14.01
N TYR A 238 -23.47 -15.77 -13.65
CA TYR A 238 -23.01 -16.88 -12.83
C TYR A 238 -22.38 -16.40 -11.52
N PHE A 239 -23.02 -16.76 -10.42
CA PHE A 239 -22.54 -16.58 -9.06
C PHE A 239 -21.78 -17.83 -8.60
N LEU A 240 -20.51 -17.67 -8.23
CA LEU A 240 -19.65 -18.81 -7.92
C LEU A 240 -18.79 -18.57 -6.68
N ASN A 241 -18.83 -19.48 -5.69
CA ASN A 241 -17.99 -19.41 -4.49
C ASN A 241 -18.07 -18.04 -3.79
N LEU A 242 -19.27 -17.68 -3.34
CA LEU A 242 -19.53 -16.37 -2.72
C LEU A 242 -20.39 -16.47 -1.46
N LEU A 243 -20.32 -15.43 -0.63
CA LEU A 243 -21.13 -15.35 0.59
C LEU A 243 -22.58 -14.97 0.27
N CYS A 244 -22.79 -13.82 -0.36
CA CYS A 244 -24.12 -13.33 -0.69
C CYS A 244 -24.15 -12.68 -2.08
N ALA A 245 -25.24 -12.89 -2.82
CA ALA A 245 -25.48 -12.16 -4.06
C ALA A 245 -26.95 -11.75 -4.26
N HIS A 246 -27.15 -10.69 -5.04
CA HIS A 246 -28.43 -10.11 -5.35
C HIS A 246 -28.55 -9.88 -6.86
N PHE A 247 -29.63 -10.36 -7.45
CA PHE A 247 -30.01 -10.16 -8.84
C PHE A 247 -31.40 -9.51 -8.84
N VAL A 248 -31.46 -8.20 -9.08
CA VAL A 248 -32.63 -7.39 -8.72
C VAL A 248 -33.08 -6.51 -9.88
N ALA A 249 -34.35 -6.57 -10.26
CA ALA A 249 -34.91 -5.72 -11.31
C ALA A 249 -34.11 -5.81 -12.62
N MET A 250 -33.70 -7.02 -12.95
CA MET A 250 -32.88 -7.35 -14.12
C MET A 250 -33.76 -7.90 -15.25
N SER A 251 -33.24 -7.86 -16.47
CA SER A 251 -33.82 -8.59 -17.60
C SER A 251 -32.75 -9.45 -18.25
N THR A 252 -33.05 -10.72 -18.56
CA THR A 252 -32.13 -11.62 -19.27
C THR A 252 -32.81 -12.21 -20.48
N VAL A 253 -32.10 -12.19 -21.61
CA VAL A 253 -32.52 -12.80 -22.86
C VAL A 253 -31.44 -13.79 -23.29
N ILE A 254 -31.80 -15.06 -23.36
CA ILE A 254 -30.90 -16.14 -23.79
C ILE A 254 -31.55 -16.83 -24.99
N PRO A 255 -30.85 -16.94 -26.14
CA PRO A 255 -31.40 -17.62 -27.30
C PRO A 255 -31.45 -19.14 -27.05
N GLY A 256 -32.45 -19.79 -27.62
CA GLY A 256 -32.59 -21.24 -27.57
C GLY A 256 -32.98 -21.77 -26.19
N THR A 257 -32.55 -23.00 -25.90
CA THR A 257 -33.11 -23.80 -24.79
C THR A 257 -32.08 -24.29 -23.78
N ALA A 258 -30.86 -23.75 -23.81
CA ALA A 258 -29.80 -24.07 -22.84
C ALA A 258 -29.34 -22.82 -22.09
N GLY A 259 -28.55 -23.00 -21.04
CA GLY A 259 -28.10 -21.90 -20.17
C GLY A 259 -29.17 -21.43 -19.17
N ALA A 260 -28.75 -20.57 -18.24
CA ALA A 260 -29.62 -20.00 -17.21
C ALA A 260 -29.56 -18.47 -17.21
N GLY A 261 -30.69 -17.80 -16.99
CA GLY A 261 -30.71 -16.34 -16.75
C GLY A 261 -29.80 -15.98 -15.57
N VAL A 262 -29.98 -16.69 -14.46
CA VAL A 262 -29.05 -16.65 -13.33
C VAL A 262 -28.77 -18.06 -12.82
N GLN A 263 -27.49 -18.34 -12.62
CA GLN A 263 -27.04 -19.57 -11.97
C GLN A 263 -26.23 -19.24 -10.72
N ALA A 264 -26.41 -20.01 -9.65
CA ALA A 264 -25.49 -19.98 -8.52
C ALA A 264 -24.94 -21.36 -8.17
N SER A 265 -23.66 -21.37 -7.81
CA SER A 265 -22.91 -22.53 -7.38
C SER A 265 -22.02 -22.17 -6.19
N ALA A 266 -22.02 -23.01 -5.17
CA ALA A 266 -21.26 -22.82 -3.93
C ALA A 266 -21.46 -21.39 -3.35
N ALA A 267 -22.70 -20.94 -3.32
CA ALA A 267 -23.09 -19.64 -2.76
C ALA A 267 -23.89 -19.86 -1.46
N ALA A 268 -23.62 -19.07 -0.42
CA ALA A 268 -24.35 -19.22 0.84
C ALA A 268 -25.77 -18.63 0.76
N ALA A 269 -25.93 -17.45 0.16
CA ALA A 269 -27.23 -16.85 -0.09
C ALA A 269 -27.29 -16.13 -1.44
N VAL A 270 -28.36 -16.34 -2.21
CA VAL A 270 -28.62 -15.58 -3.44
C VAL A 270 -30.08 -15.13 -3.47
N ASN A 271 -30.32 -13.85 -3.69
CA ASN A 271 -31.66 -13.31 -3.87
C ASN A 271 -31.88 -12.90 -5.32
N VAL A 272 -32.84 -13.53 -5.98
CA VAL A 272 -33.28 -13.20 -7.33
C VAL A 272 -34.68 -12.60 -7.23
N SER A 273 -34.81 -11.30 -7.46
CA SER A 273 -36.07 -10.59 -7.27
C SER A 273 -36.42 -9.64 -8.39
N ASN A 274 -37.73 -9.50 -8.62
CA ASN A 274 -38.31 -8.54 -9.54
C ASN A 274 -37.70 -8.59 -10.95
N SER A 275 -37.27 -9.77 -11.39
CA SER A 275 -36.49 -9.96 -12.61
C SER A 275 -37.27 -10.68 -13.70
N TYR A 276 -36.92 -10.37 -14.95
CA TYR A 276 -37.61 -10.82 -16.15
C TYR A 276 -36.72 -11.74 -16.99
N PHE A 277 -37.24 -12.91 -17.40
CA PHE A 277 -36.48 -13.95 -18.08
C PHE A 277 -37.08 -14.28 -19.47
N ALA A 278 -36.25 -14.37 -20.50
CA ALA A 278 -36.68 -14.76 -21.84
C ALA A 278 -35.71 -15.80 -22.44
N GLY A 279 -36.26 -16.92 -22.88
CA GLY A 279 -35.56 -18.06 -23.46
C GLY A 279 -34.62 -18.76 -22.47
N GLY A 280 -33.70 -19.57 -23.02
CA GLY A 280 -32.75 -20.36 -22.26
C GLY A 280 -33.33 -21.65 -21.68
N GLY A 281 -32.48 -22.43 -21.02
CA GLY A 281 -32.89 -23.66 -20.33
C GLY A 281 -33.60 -23.36 -19.01
N TYR A 282 -33.10 -22.37 -18.28
CA TYR A 282 -33.57 -22.07 -16.92
C TYR A 282 -33.71 -20.56 -16.73
N GLY A 283 -34.79 -20.09 -16.09
CA GLY A 283 -34.81 -18.73 -15.56
C GLY A 283 -33.78 -18.60 -14.43
N ILE A 284 -33.97 -19.42 -13.39
CA ILE A 284 -33.15 -19.43 -12.18
C ILE A 284 -32.65 -20.84 -11.92
N ALA A 285 -31.34 -21.00 -11.68
CA ALA A 285 -30.73 -22.30 -11.40
C ALA A 285 -29.83 -22.28 -10.15
N SER A 286 -30.15 -23.16 -9.18
CA SER A 286 -29.25 -23.48 -8.06
C SER A 286 -28.55 -24.81 -8.33
N LEU A 287 -27.21 -24.81 -8.40
CA LEU A 287 -26.44 -26.04 -8.51
C LEU A 287 -26.10 -26.66 -7.14
N ASN A 288 -25.74 -25.82 -6.19
CA ASN A 288 -25.34 -26.17 -4.81
C ASN A 288 -25.33 -24.89 -3.95
N CYS A 289 -26.38 -24.07 -4.08
CA CYS A 289 -26.56 -22.88 -3.25
C CYS A 289 -27.29 -23.26 -1.96
N SER A 290 -26.80 -22.80 -0.80
CA SER A 290 -27.43 -23.12 0.48
C SER A 290 -28.84 -22.51 0.58
N SER A 291 -29.01 -21.27 0.11
CA SER A 291 -30.30 -20.60 0.02
C SER A 291 -30.37 -19.69 -1.21
N MET A 292 -31.26 -20.02 -2.15
CA MET A 292 -31.59 -19.16 -3.27
C MET A 292 -33.05 -18.72 -3.16
N MET A 293 -33.31 -17.42 -3.04
CA MET A 293 -34.67 -16.86 -3.00
C MET A 293 -35.10 -16.44 -4.41
N SER A 294 -36.30 -16.79 -4.82
CA SER A 294 -36.95 -16.31 -6.06
C SER A 294 -38.22 -15.53 -5.70
N LEU A 295 -38.17 -14.19 -5.89
CA LEU A 295 -39.16 -13.26 -5.38
C LEU A 295 -39.77 -12.36 -6.46
N GLY A 296 -41.04 -12.57 -6.83
CA GLY A 296 -41.76 -11.65 -7.72
C GLY A 296 -41.15 -11.53 -9.12
N ASN A 297 -40.72 -12.64 -9.71
CA ASN A 297 -40.11 -12.71 -11.03
C ASN A 297 -41.16 -13.00 -12.12
N ALA A 298 -40.80 -12.78 -13.38
CA ALA A 298 -41.66 -13.08 -14.53
C ALA A 298 -40.84 -13.59 -15.73
N SER A 299 -41.53 -14.12 -16.73
CA SER A 299 -40.93 -14.55 -18.00
C SER A 299 -41.66 -13.96 -19.20
N ASP A 300 -40.99 -13.95 -20.34
CA ASP A 300 -41.60 -13.61 -21.63
C ASP A 300 -42.57 -14.71 -22.08
N PRO A 301 -43.87 -14.42 -22.21
CA PRO A 301 -44.85 -15.42 -22.64
C PRO A 301 -44.61 -15.93 -24.08
N ALA A 302 -43.94 -15.12 -24.93
CA ALA A 302 -43.62 -15.52 -26.29
C ALA A 302 -42.32 -16.34 -26.38
N ASN A 303 -41.46 -16.25 -25.36
CA ASN A 303 -40.15 -16.90 -25.34
C ASN A 303 -39.83 -17.36 -23.91
N LEU A 304 -40.55 -18.37 -23.44
CA LEU A 304 -40.35 -18.92 -22.10
C LEU A 304 -39.02 -19.68 -22.00
N PRO A 305 -38.31 -19.61 -20.87
CA PRO A 305 -37.31 -20.62 -20.51
C PRO A 305 -37.88 -22.03 -20.58
N GLN A 306 -37.06 -23.07 -20.81
CA GLN A 306 -37.55 -24.45 -20.71
C GLN A 306 -38.13 -24.76 -19.34
N TYR A 307 -37.45 -24.36 -18.27
CA TYR A 307 -37.95 -24.42 -16.89
C TYR A 307 -37.81 -23.05 -16.23
N GLY A 308 -38.82 -22.65 -15.45
CA GLY A 308 -38.73 -21.41 -14.68
C GLY A 308 -37.64 -21.48 -13.60
N LEU A 309 -37.63 -22.59 -12.87
CA LEU A 309 -36.72 -22.86 -11.77
C LEU A 309 -36.03 -24.22 -11.96
N ARG A 310 -34.74 -24.28 -11.61
CA ARG A 310 -33.99 -25.53 -11.49
C ARG A 310 -33.20 -25.61 -10.18
N VAL A 311 -33.25 -26.76 -9.52
CA VAL A 311 -32.36 -27.10 -8.41
C VAL A 311 -31.67 -28.42 -8.69
N ALA A 312 -30.34 -28.42 -8.75
CA ALA A 312 -29.55 -29.65 -8.85
C ALA A 312 -29.15 -30.18 -7.47
N ALA A 313 -28.64 -29.31 -6.61
CA ALA A 313 -28.44 -29.50 -5.19
C ALA A 313 -28.65 -28.16 -4.45
N GLY A 314 -28.96 -28.23 -3.16
CA GLY A 314 -29.29 -27.06 -2.34
C GLY A 314 -30.77 -26.68 -2.39
N ASN A 315 -31.09 -25.40 -2.20
CA ASN A 315 -32.47 -24.95 -2.01
C ASN A 315 -32.84 -23.75 -2.88
N ILE A 316 -34.04 -23.77 -3.47
CA ILE A 316 -34.75 -22.55 -3.92
C ILE A 316 -35.96 -22.33 -3.02
N TYR A 317 -36.15 -21.11 -2.54
CA TYR A 317 -37.32 -20.66 -1.79
C TYR A 317 -38.11 -19.71 -2.67
N LYS A 318 -39.40 -19.98 -2.81
CA LYS A 318 -40.32 -19.17 -3.62
C LYS A 318 -41.01 -18.12 -2.76
N GLY A 319 -41.28 -16.97 -3.36
CA GLY A 319 -42.18 -15.97 -2.80
C GLY A 319 -42.76 -15.10 -3.91
N GLY A 320 -44.07 -14.88 -3.90
CA GLY A 320 -44.75 -14.18 -4.99
C GLY A 320 -44.61 -14.88 -6.34
N ALA A 321 -44.72 -14.10 -7.43
CA ALA A 321 -44.62 -14.61 -8.79
C ALA A 321 -43.24 -15.23 -9.08
N GLN A 322 -43.23 -16.29 -9.88
CA GLN A 322 -42.02 -17.04 -10.26
C GLN A 322 -41.80 -16.91 -11.76
N PRO A 323 -40.56 -17.09 -12.26
CA PRO A 323 -40.36 -17.21 -13.70
C PRO A 323 -41.19 -18.40 -14.21
N ALA A 324 -41.99 -18.17 -15.24
CA ALA A 324 -42.66 -19.25 -15.94
C ALA A 324 -41.64 -20.00 -16.82
N GLY A 325 -41.84 -21.29 -16.99
CA GLY A 325 -41.15 -22.08 -18.01
C GLY A 325 -42.15 -22.83 -18.89
N VAL A 326 -41.69 -23.37 -20.02
CA VAL A 326 -42.44 -24.33 -20.84
C VAL A 326 -42.86 -25.53 -19.98
N TRP A 327 -41.97 -25.96 -19.09
CA TRP A 327 -42.20 -26.90 -18.01
C TRP A 327 -42.09 -26.18 -16.66
N ALA A 328 -42.79 -26.70 -15.65
CA ALA A 328 -42.96 -26.01 -14.38
C ALA A 328 -41.64 -25.80 -13.62
N GLU A 329 -40.98 -26.87 -13.17
CA GLU A 329 -39.77 -26.81 -12.35
C GLU A 329 -38.91 -28.07 -12.62
N SER A 330 -37.59 -27.96 -12.47
CA SER A 330 -36.64 -29.08 -12.58
C SER A 330 -35.92 -29.31 -11.26
N VAL A 331 -36.10 -30.49 -10.66
CA VAL A 331 -35.45 -30.88 -9.39
C VAL A 331 -34.65 -32.16 -9.62
N ASN A 332 -33.33 -32.09 -9.44
CA ASN A 332 -32.44 -33.26 -9.50
C ASN A 332 -32.01 -33.69 -8.08
N THR A 333 -31.35 -34.85 -8.00
CA THR A 333 -31.08 -35.60 -6.76
C THR A 333 -30.35 -34.76 -5.70
N GLY A 334 -31.09 -34.35 -4.67
CA GLY A 334 -30.59 -33.60 -3.51
C GLY A 334 -31.00 -32.12 -3.47
N GLY A 335 -31.64 -31.61 -4.53
CA GLY A 335 -32.22 -30.27 -4.56
C GLY A 335 -33.62 -30.21 -3.94
N GLN A 336 -33.98 -29.08 -3.36
CA GLN A 336 -35.33 -28.82 -2.85
C GLN A 336 -35.86 -27.46 -3.30
N ILE A 337 -37.15 -27.41 -3.64
CA ILE A 337 -37.88 -26.16 -3.88
C ILE A 337 -38.92 -26.03 -2.77
N TRP A 338 -38.84 -24.93 -2.04
CA TRP A 338 -39.72 -24.58 -0.93
C TRP A 338 -40.70 -23.50 -1.38
N SER A 339 -41.95 -23.63 -0.97
CA SER A 339 -43.03 -22.66 -1.21
C SER A 339 -43.23 -21.72 -0.04
#